data_AF-A0A6N7R1Z9-F1
#
_entry.id   AF-A0A6N7R1Z9-F1
#
_cell.length_a   1.000
_cell.length_b   1.000
_cell.length_c   1.000
_cell.angle_alpha   90.00
_cell.angle_beta   90.00
_cell.angle_gamma   90.00
#
_symmetry.space_group_name_H-M   'P 1'
#
loop_
_entity.id
_entity.type
_entity.pdbx_description
1 polymer ?
#
loop_
_entity_poly.entity_id
_entity_poly.type
_entity_poly.pdbx_seq_one_letter_code
_entity_poly.pdbx_strand_id
1 'polypeptide(L)' 'MDVGVVGLGVMGSAMARHLAREGLLKAVWNRTASRATPIAEALGVSQAADLPDLARQCDVIITCVSADEDLLEVIEA' A
#
# COMPACT_ATOMS: atom_id res chain seq x y z
N MET A 1 9.24 8.43 9.31
CA MET A 1 8.25 7.40 9.69
C MET A 1 7.71 6.88 8.38
N ASP A 2 7.99 5.61 8.11
CA ASP A 2 7.80 5.01 6.79
C ASP A 2 6.42 4.36 6.75
N VAL A 3 5.53 4.88 5.90
CA VAL A 3 4.14 4.40 5.81
C VAL A 3 3.96 3.51 4.58
N GLY A 4 3.31 2.37 4.79
CA GLY A 4 2.86 1.46 3.74
C GLY A 4 1.36 1.57 3.51
N VAL A 5 0.91 1.46 2.26
CA VAL A 5 -0.53 1.37 1.94
C VAL A 5 -0.87 0.04 1.29
N VAL A 6 -1.80 -0.68 1.88
CA VAL A 6 -2.40 -1.91 1.35
C VAL A 6 -3.75 -1.61 0.74
N GLY A 7 -3.93 -2.01 -0.51
CA GLY A 7 -5.17 -1.81 -1.26
C GLY A 7 -5.16 -0.46 -1.97
N LEU A 8 -5.25 -0.51 -3.31
CA LEU A 8 -5.07 0.66 -4.18
C LEU A 8 -6.30 0.91 -5.04
N GLY A 9 -7.48 0.82 -4.42
CA GLY A 9 -8.74 1.30 -5.00
C GLY A 9 -8.81 2.84 -5.04
N VAL A 10 -10.01 3.38 -5.24
CA VAL A 10 -10.23 4.84 -5.31
C VAL A 10 -9.70 5.54 -4.05
N MET A 11 -10.07 5.05 -2.86
CA MET A 11 -9.62 5.66 -1.59
C MET A 11 -8.15 5.37 -1.30
N GLY A 12 -7.72 4.11 -1.38
CA GLY A 12 -6.32 3.72 -1.11
C GLY A 12 -5.29 4.47 -1.96
N SER A 13 -5.57 4.64 -3.26
CA SER A 13 -4.69 5.40 -4.14
C SER A 13 -4.68 6.91 -3.83
N ALA A 14 -5.79 7.49 -3.37
CA ALA A 14 -5.85 8.89 -2.94
C ALA A 14 -5.04 9.10 -1.65
N MET A 15 -5.15 8.18 -0.68
CA MET A 15 -4.35 8.21 0.54
C MET A 15 -2.85 8.08 0.24
N ALA A 16 -2.46 7.14 -0.61
CA ALA A 16 -1.06 6.98 -1.03
C ALA A 16 -0.52 8.27 -1.67
N ARG A 17 -1.27 8.89 -2.58
CA ARG A 17 -0.87 10.18 -3.19
C ARG A 17 -0.69 11.29 -2.15
N HIS A 18 -1.55 11.35 -1.13
CA HIS A 18 -1.41 12.35 -0.07
C HIS A 18 -0.16 12.10 0.78
N LEU A 19 0.05 10.85 1.23
CA LEU A 19 1.22 10.48 2.02
C LEU A 19 2.53 10.68 1.25
N ALA A 20 2.54 10.42 -0.06
CA ALA A 20 3.70 10.66 -0.91
C ALA A 20 4.03 12.16 -1.02
N ARG A 21 3.03 13.04 -1.12
CA ARG A 21 3.23 14.50 -1.14
C ARG A 21 3.85 15.02 0.15
N GLU A 22 3.51 14.42 1.29
CA GLU A 22 4.08 14.74 2.59
C GLU A 22 5.42 14.02 2.86
N GLY A 23 5.91 13.21 1.91
CA GLY A 23 7.18 12.48 2.05
C GLY A 23 7.14 11.32 3.06
N LEU A 24 5.96 10.81 3.39
CA LEU A 24 5.75 9.74 4.38
C LEU A 24 5.54 8.37 3.75
N LEU A 25 5.11 8.31 2.48
CA LEU A 25 4.86 7.03 1.80
C LEU A 25 6.17 6.36 1.42
N LYS A 26 6.37 5.14 1.92
CA LYS A 26 7.55 4.32 1.62
C LYS A 26 7.27 3.26 0.57
N ALA A 27 6.14 2.58 0.69
CA ALA A 27 5.78 1.46 -0.17
C ALA A 27 4.27 1.30 -0.34
N VAL A 28 3.87 0.65 -1.42
CA VAL A 28 2.47 0.30 -1.70
C VAL A 28 2.36 -1.17 -2.08
N TRP A 29 1.22 -1.77 -1.76
CA TRP A 29 0.89 -3.13 -2.17
C TRP A 29 -0.59 -3.24 -2.54
N ASN A 30 -0.89 -4.10 -3.50
CA ASN A 30 -2.26 -4.46 -3.86
C ASN A 30 -2.29 -5.91 -4.36
N ARG A 31 -3.33 -6.67 -3.97
CA ARG A 31 -3.53 -8.07 -4.37
C ARG A 31 -3.34 -8.28 -5.88
N THR A 32 -3.91 -7.39 -6.70
CA THR A 32 -3.61 -7.32 -8.13
C THR A 32 -2.41 -6.40 -8.35
N ALA A 33 -1.23 -6.99 -8.51
CA ALA A 33 0.05 -6.28 -8.64
C ALA A 33 0.06 -5.21 -9.74
N SER A 34 -0.59 -5.47 -10.88
CA SER A 34 -0.66 -4.52 -12.01
C SER A 34 -1.37 -3.20 -11.68
N ARG A 35 -2.17 -3.14 -10.61
CA ARG A 35 -2.74 -1.88 -10.11
C ARG A 35 -1.76 -1.05 -9.28
N ALA A 36 -0.78 -1.70 -8.65
CA ALA A 36 0.21 -1.04 -7.81
C ALA A 36 1.35 -0.43 -8.63
N THR A 37 1.79 -1.11 -9.69
CA THR A 37 2.89 -0.67 -10.56
C THR A 37 2.79 0.79 -11.01
N PRO A 38 1.70 1.25 -11.66
CA PRO A 38 1.62 2.63 -12.12
C PRO A 38 1.59 3.65 -10.97
N ILE A 39 1.12 3.28 -9.79
CA ILE A 39 1.09 4.16 -8.61
C ILE A 39 2.50 4.28 -8.00
N ALA A 40 3.19 3.15 -7.84
CA ALA A 40 4.55 3.10 -7.32
C ALA A 40 5.50 3.92 -8.21
N GLU A 41 5.44 3.70 -9.53
CA GLU A 41 6.23 4.45 -10.52
C GLU A 41 5.92 5.95 -10.50
N ALA A 42 4.63 6.32 -10.51
CA ALA A 42 4.23 7.73 -10.53
C ALA A 42 4.60 8.48 -9.25
N LEU A 43 4.67 7.79 -8.12
CA LEU A 43 5.00 8.39 -6.81
C LEU A 43 6.49 8.23 -6.44
N GLY A 44 7.26 7.43 -7.19
CA GLY A 44 8.66 7.14 -6.89
C GLY A 44 8.86 6.35 -5.59
N VAL A 45 7.92 5.45 -5.26
CA VAL A 45 7.96 4.62 -4.04
C VAL A 45 8.08 3.14 -4.37
N SER A 46 8.43 2.31 -3.39
CA SER A 46 8.52 0.86 -3.60
C SER A 46 7.15 0.24 -3.88
N GLN A 47 7.08 -0.66 -4.85
CA GLN A 47 6.01 -1.66 -4.91
C GLN A 47 6.49 -2.89 -4.11
N ALA A 48 5.85 -3.19 -2.99
CA ALA A 48 6.19 -4.38 -2.22
C ALA A 48 5.81 -5.66 -2.99
N ALA A 49 6.61 -6.71 -2.87
CA ALA A 49 6.36 -7.98 -3.54
C ALA A 49 5.20 -8.75 -2.88
N ASP A 50 5.16 -8.72 -1.56
CA ASP A 50 4.14 -9.33 -0.69
C ASP A 50 3.93 -8.50 0.58
N LEU A 51 2.99 -8.92 1.43
CA LEU A 51 2.67 -8.23 2.69
C LEU A 51 3.82 -8.30 3.72
N PRO A 52 4.52 -9.44 3.90
CA PRO A 52 5.73 -9.48 4.73
C PRO A 52 6.84 -8.52 4.26
N ASP A 53 7.05 -8.39 2.96
CA ASP A 53 7.99 -7.42 2.38
C ASP A 53 7.57 -5.99 2.70
N LEU A 54 6.29 -5.65 2.56
CA LEU A 54 5.77 -4.34 2.96
C LEU A 54 6.02 -4.06 4.44
N ALA A 55 5.73 -5.03 5.31
CA ALA A 55 5.88 -4.88 6.77
C ALA A 55 7.34 -4.69 7.21
N ARG A 56 8.31 -5.26 6.49
CA ARG A 56 9.74 -5.01 6.76
C ARG A 56 10.20 -3.61 6.40
N GLN A 57 9.48 -2.93 5.50
CA GLN A 57 9.85 -1.61 4.98
C GLN A 57 9.17 -0.45 5.72
N CYS A 58 8.14 -0.70 6.52
CA CYS A 58 7.25 0.35 7.03
C CYS A 58 7.06 0.26 8.56
N ASP A 59 7.01 1.42 9.21
CA ASP A 59 6.66 1.56 10.63
C ASP A 59 5.14 1.44 10.85
N VAL A 60 4.35 1.88 9.85
CA VAL A 60 2.88 1.93 9.90
C VAL A 60 2.32 1.40 8.58
N ILE A 61 1.31 0.54 8.65
CA ILE A 61 0.57 0.04 7.48
C ILE A 61 -0.87 0.53 7.56
N ILE A 62 -1.33 1.17 6.48
CA ILE A 62 -2.72 1.56 6.31
C ILE A 62 -3.38 0.60 5.32
N THR A 63 -4.40 -0.12 5.78
CA THR A 63 -5.16 -1.06 4.96
C THR A 63 -6.49 -0.45 4.52
N CYS A 64 -6.75 -0.47 3.22
CA CYS A 64 -8.00 0.01 2.63
C CYS A 64 -8.45 -0.92 1.51
N VAL A 65 -9.34 -1.85 1.87
CA VAL A 65 -9.87 -2.91 1.00
C VAL A 65 -11.40 -2.86 0.99
N SER A 66 -12.04 -3.67 0.15
CA SER A 66 -13.46 -3.52 -0.17
C SER A 66 -14.41 -4.16 0.86
N ALA A 67 -14.02 -5.30 1.42
CA ALA A 67 -14.86 -6.11 2.30
C ALA A 67 -14.06 -6.68 3.48
N ASP A 68 -14.78 -7.12 4.51
CA ASP A 68 -14.19 -7.68 5.73
C ASP A 68 -13.34 -8.92 5.42
N GLU A 69 -13.75 -9.77 4.49
CA GLU A 69 -12.99 -10.95 4.06
C GLU A 69 -11.64 -10.55 3.43
N ASP A 70 -11.61 -9.51 2.59
CA ASP A 70 -10.36 -8.99 2.03
C ASP A 70 -9.43 -8.44 3.13
N LEU A 71 -9.99 -7.89 4.22
CA LEU A 71 -9.22 -7.38 5.34
C LEU A 71 -8.63 -8.52 6.17
N LEU A 72 -9.41 -9.56 6.44
CA LEU A 72 -8.96 -10.77 7.14
C LEU A 72 -7.82 -11.45 6.38
N GLU A 73 -7.94 -11.60 5.05
CA GLU A 73 -6.86 -12.13 4.21
C GLU A 73 -5.55 -11.33 4.34
N VAL A 74 -5.62 -10.00 4.49
CA VAL A 74 -4.42 -9.15 4.61
C VAL A 74 -3.75 -9.31 5.98
N ILE A 75 -4.51 -9.43 7.06
CA ILE A 75 -3.94 -9.47 8.42
C ILE A 75 -3.45 -10.86 8.82
N GLU A 76 -3.92 -11.92 8.14
CA GLU A 76 -3.53 -13.31 8.39
C GLU A 76 -2.34 -13.78 7.53
N ALA A 77 -1.89 -12.94 6.58
CA ALA A 77 -0.83 -13.25 5.61
C ALA A 77 0.61 -13.23 6.15
#